data_AF-A0A380FG39-F1
#
_entry.id   AF-A0A380FG39-F1
#
_cell.length_a   1.000
_cell.length_b   1.000
_cell.length_c   1.000
_cell.angle_alpha   90.00
_cell.angle_beta   90.00
_cell.angle_gamma   90.00
#
_symmetry.space_group_name_H-M   'P 1'
#
loop_
_entity.id
_entity.type
_entity.pdbx_description
1 polymer ?
#
loop_
_entity_poly.entity_id
_entity_poly.type
_entity_poly.pdbx_seq_one_letter_code
_entity_poly.pdbx_strand_id
1 'polypeptide(L)'
;MSVGFAMAEKHLAGKFNKEDAKVVDHYTYVLASDGDLMEGISHEAASLAGHNQLDKLIVLYDSNDISLDGDLNKAFSEDVKGRFEAYGWKHILVKEGNDIDAIDKAIEEAKAQDVPTIIEIKTIIGYGSPNKQATHGVHGAPLGEDERKLTFEQYGLDPEQRFNVPQEVYEIFQQSMLKRANEKEEAWEKLVEDYTSKYPELAEEFKLAISGKLPVDYQRSVT
;
A
#
# COMPACT_ATOMS: atom_id res chain seq x y z
N MET A 1 -3.40 5.88 9.63
CA MET A 1 -4.66 5.67 8.86
C MET A 1 -4.82 4.23 8.40
N SER A 2 -3.87 3.66 7.66
CA SER A 2 -3.92 2.31 7.07
C SER A 2 -4.28 1.18 8.04
N VAL A 3 -3.74 1.19 9.26
CA VAL A 3 -4.10 0.23 10.32
C VAL A 3 -5.62 0.20 10.56
N GLY A 4 -6.27 1.36 10.57
CA GLY A 4 -7.72 1.45 10.72
C GLY A 4 -8.49 0.85 9.54
N PHE A 5 -8.00 1.02 8.30
CA PHE A 5 -8.61 0.39 7.12
C PHE A 5 -8.47 -1.14 7.16
N ALA A 6 -7.31 -1.67 7.55
CA ALA A 6 -7.12 -3.11 7.71
C ALA A 6 -7.96 -3.69 8.86
N MET A 7 -8.11 -2.95 9.97
CA MET A 7 -9.02 -3.34 11.06
C MET A 7 -10.49 -3.37 10.59
N ALA A 8 -10.91 -2.37 9.81
CA ALA A 8 -12.27 -2.32 9.26
C ALA A 8 -12.53 -3.48 8.29
N GLU A 9 -11.58 -3.78 7.40
CA GLU A 9 -11.66 -4.95 6.51
C GLU A 9 -11.81 -6.24 7.31
N LYS A 10 -10.93 -6.48 8.29
CA LYS A 10 -10.95 -7.70 9.11
C LYS A 10 -12.23 -7.84 9.93
N HIS A 11 -12.73 -6.73 10.47
CA HIS A 11 -14.01 -6.69 11.17
C HIS A 11 -15.20 -7.02 10.25
N LEU A 12 -15.27 -6.37 9.09
CA LEU A 12 -16.36 -6.58 8.12
C LEU A 12 -16.31 -8.00 7.54
N ALA A 13 -15.12 -8.50 7.21
CA ALA A 13 -14.91 -9.88 6.78
C ALA A 13 -15.36 -10.88 7.85
N GLY A 14 -14.98 -10.67 9.12
CA GLY A 14 -15.40 -11.54 10.22
C GLY A 14 -16.90 -11.52 10.49
N LYS A 15 -17.58 -10.41 10.17
CA LYS A 15 -19.02 -10.27 10.35
C LYS A 15 -19.83 -10.85 9.19
N PHE A 16 -19.40 -10.58 7.95
CA PHE A 16 -20.22 -10.81 6.75
C PHE A 16 -19.76 -11.98 5.88
N ASN A 17 -18.50 -12.42 5.95
CA ASN A 17 -18.08 -13.56 5.16
C ASN A 17 -18.70 -14.87 5.70
N LYS A 18 -18.92 -15.80 4.78
CA LYS A 18 -19.28 -17.20 5.02
C LYS A 18 -18.23 -18.10 4.39
N GLU A 19 -18.25 -19.37 4.79
CA GLU A 19 -17.32 -20.38 4.27
C GLU A 19 -17.34 -20.46 2.73
N ASP A 20 -18.51 -20.29 2.12
CA ASP A 20 -18.73 -20.32 0.67
C ASP A 20 -18.85 -18.93 0.00
N ALA A 21 -18.73 -17.83 0.76
CA ALA A 21 -18.91 -16.48 0.22
C ALA A 21 -18.08 -15.43 0.98
N LYS A 22 -17.02 -14.93 0.32
CA LYS A 22 -16.16 -13.85 0.83
C LYS A 22 -16.52 -12.50 0.20
N VAL A 23 -17.48 -11.80 0.77
CA VAL A 23 -17.94 -10.50 0.26
C VAL A 23 -17.03 -9.34 0.65
N VAL A 24 -16.18 -9.52 1.67
CA VAL A 24 -15.12 -8.58 2.04
C VAL A 24 -13.79 -9.34 2.09
N ASP A 25 -12.91 -9.07 1.12
CA ASP A 25 -11.62 -9.75 0.99
C ASP A 25 -10.62 -8.89 0.22
N HIS A 26 -10.14 -7.80 0.84
CA HIS A 26 -9.22 -6.87 0.18
C HIS A 26 -8.00 -6.54 1.03
N TYR A 27 -6.93 -6.12 0.36
CA TYR A 27 -5.69 -5.70 1.01
C TYR A 27 -5.66 -4.19 1.26
N THR A 28 -4.85 -3.77 2.22
CA THR A 28 -4.45 -2.37 2.44
C THR A 28 -2.96 -2.25 2.18
N TYR A 29 -2.59 -1.49 1.15
CA TYR A 29 -1.19 -1.19 0.81
C TYR A 29 -0.81 0.22 1.28
N VAL A 30 0.43 0.38 1.73
CA VAL A 30 0.99 1.66 2.18
C VAL A 30 2.34 1.88 1.55
N LEU A 31 2.62 3.09 1.09
CA LEU A 31 3.99 3.55 0.86
C LEU A 31 4.39 4.39 2.07
N ALA A 32 5.47 4.00 2.73
CA ALA A 32 6.02 4.69 3.90
C ALA A 32 7.47 5.09 3.63
N SER A 33 7.91 6.14 4.32
CA SER A 33 9.28 6.66 4.24
C SER A 33 9.97 6.60 5.60
N ASP A 34 11.25 6.97 5.63
CA ASP A 34 11.99 7.16 6.88
C ASP A 34 11.29 8.13 7.84
N GLY A 35 10.72 9.22 7.30
CA GLY A 35 9.96 10.21 8.06
C GLY A 35 8.78 9.60 8.79
N ASP A 36 7.99 8.78 8.09
CA ASP A 36 6.86 8.07 8.69
C ASP A 36 7.31 7.12 9.81
N LEU A 37 8.46 6.45 9.64
CA LEU A 37 8.99 5.48 10.59
C LEU A 37 9.69 6.10 11.81
N MET A 38 10.00 7.40 11.76
CA MET A 38 10.51 8.18 12.90
C MET A 38 9.39 8.71 13.81
N GLU A 39 8.18 8.89 13.25
CA GLU A 39 7.08 9.52 13.98
C GLU A 39 6.42 8.55 14.98
N GLY A 40 6.33 8.96 16.25
CA GLY A 40 5.82 8.14 17.36
C GLY A 40 4.46 7.46 17.09
N ILE A 41 3.58 8.15 16.36
CA ILE A 41 2.25 7.64 16.00
C ILE A 41 2.32 6.37 15.13
N SER A 42 3.36 6.21 14.29
CA SER A 42 3.53 5.01 13.48
C SER A 42 3.93 3.81 14.31
N HIS A 43 4.68 4.01 15.40
CA HIS A 43 5.04 2.96 16.36
C HIS A 43 3.82 2.45 17.13
N GLU A 44 2.97 3.36 17.61
CA GLU A 44 1.71 3.00 18.28
C GLU A 44 0.81 2.18 17.36
N ALA A 45 0.64 2.66 16.12
CA ALA A 45 -0.17 1.99 15.11
C ALA A 45 0.42 0.63 14.70
N ALA A 46 1.74 0.53 14.52
CA ALA A 46 2.41 -0.71 14.15
C ALA A 46 2.32 -1.77 15.26
N SER A 47 2.52 -1.36 16.52
CA SER A 47 2.31 -2.24 17.68
C SER A 47 0.89 -2.80 17.73
N LEU A 48 -0.12 -1.93 17.55
CA LEU A 48 -1.53 -2.34 17.52
C LEU A 48 -1.83 -3.30 16.34
N ALA A 49 -1.29 -3.03 15.16
CA ALA A 49 -1.49 -3.86 13.97
C ALA A 49 -0.90 -5.27 14.12
N GLY A 50 0.31 -5.37 14.69
CA GLY A 50 0.94 -6.65 14.98
C GLY A 50 0.18 -7.44 16.04
N HIS A 51 -0.25 -6.77 17.12
CA HIS A 51 -1.10 -7.38 18.14
C HIS A 51 -2.40 -7.97 17.58
N ASN A 52 -3.04 -7.28 16.64
CA ASN A 52 -4.29 -7.73 16.00
C ASN A 52 -4.08 -8.63 14.77
N GLN A 53 -2.83 -9.01 14.47
CA GLN A 53 -2.47 -9.88 13.34
C GLN A 53 -3.13 -9.42 12.04
N LEU A 54 -3.00 -8.15 11.68
CA LEU A 54 -3.61 -7.59 10.45
C LEU A 54 -2.88 -8.06 9.19
N ASP A 55 -3.06 -9.33 8.83
CA ASP A 55 -2.45 -10.07 7.72
C ASP A 55 -2.60 -9.41 6.34
N LYS A 56 -3.67 -8.63 6.13
CA LYS A 56 -3.91 -7.91 4.88
C LYS A 56 -3.35 -6.49 4.85
N LEU A 57 -2.54 -6.09 5.83
CA LEU A 57 -1.78 -4.85 5.84
C LEU A 57 -0.36 -5.09 5.34
N ILE A 58 -0.04 -4.49 4.18
CA ILE A 58 1.28 -4.58 3.55
C ILE A 58 1.86 -3.17 3.41
N VAL A 59 2.97 -2.91 4.07
CA VAL A 59 3.70 -1.65 4.02
C VAL A 59 4.92 -1.81 3.13
N LEU A 60 5.03 -1.00 2.09
CA LEU A 60 6.21 -0.85 1.26
C LEU A 60 6.98 0.36 1.80
N TYR A 61 8.11 0.12 2.45
CA TYR A 61 8.95 1.15 3.02
C TYR A 61 10.05 1.53 2.02
N ASP A 62 9.96 2.76 1.50
CA ASP A 62 11.01 3.39 0.72
C ASP A 62 12.19 3.73 1.62
N SER A 63 13.20 2.86 1.63
CA SER A 63 14.38 2.97 2.48
C SER A 63 15.55 3.48 1.64
N ASN A 64 15.73 4.79 1.61
CA ASN A 64 16.64 5.47 0.68
C ASN A 64 17.81 6.19 1.37
N ASP A 65 17.94 6.05 2.69
CA ASP A 65 19.00 6.60 3.55
C ASP A 65 19.11 8.14 3.56
N ILE A 66 18.08 8.86 3.10
CA ILE A 66 18.05 10.33 3.03
C ILE A 66 16.78 10.90 3.69
N SER A 67 16.99 11.90 4.54
CA SER A 67 15.93 12.77 5.07
C SER A 67 16.09 14.20 4.55
N LEU A 68 15.17 15.09 4.92
CA LEU A 68 15.24 16.51 4.54
C LEU A 68 16.56 17.19 4.97
N ASP A 69 17.07 16.83 6.16
CA ASP A 69 18.31 17.39 6.75
C ASP A 69 19.59 16.72 6.23
N GLY A 70 19.50 15.77 5.30
CA GLY A 70 20.66 15.04 4.74
C GLY A 70 20.63 13.55 5.03
N ASP A 71 21.82 12.97 5.13
CA ASP A 71 22.04 11.55 5.44
C ASP A 71 21.24 11.14 6.69
N LEU A 72 20.43 10.08 6.54
CA LEU A 72 19.52 9.60 7.57
C LEU A 72 20.23 9.23 8.87
N ASN A 73 21.46 8.69 8.76
CA ASN A 73 22.28 8.24 9.90
C ASN A 73 22.61 9.33 10.93
N LYS A 74 22.42 10.62 10.61
CA LYS A 74 22.64 11.74 11.53
C LYS A 74 21.56 11.81 12.61
N ALA A 75 20.38 11.28 12.35
CA ALA A 75 19.23 11.33 13.27
C ALA A 75 18.52 9.98 13.46
N PHE A 76 18.74 9.01 12.58
CA PHE A 76 18.04 7.73 12.58
C PHE A 76 19.01 6.59 12.22
N SER A 77 19.22 5.69 13.18
CA SER A 77 20.22 4.60 13.08
C SER A 77 19.78 3.33 13.82
N GLU A 78 18.49 3.20 14.08
CA GLU A 78 17.91 2.02 14.73
C GLU A 78 17.75 0.84 13.77
N ASP A 79 17.54 -0.35 14.35
CA ASP A 79 17.23 -1.57 13.61
C ASP A 79 15.71 -1.62 13.33
N VAL A 80 15.30 -1.09 12.17
CA VAL A 80 13.89 -1.10 11.73
C VAL A 80 13.36 -2.52 11.61
N LYS A 81 14.16 -3.45 11.08
CA LYS A 81 13.79 -4.86 10.98
C LYS A 81 13.48 -5.42 12.37
N GLY A 82 14.45 -5.32 13.29
CA GLY A 82 14.30 -5.83 14.65
C GLY A 82 13.12 -5.21 15.40
N ARG A 83 12.87 -3.91 15.19
CA ARG A 83 11.71 -3.20 15.77
C ARG A 83 10.37 -3.74 15.25
N PHE A 84 10.21 -3.90 13.94
CA PHE A 84 8.96 -4.42 13.38
C PHE A 84 8.73 -5.89 13.73
N GLU A 85 9.79 -6.72 13.71
CA GLU A 85 9.71 -8.11 14.18
C GLU A 85 9.28 -8.16 15.66
N ALA A 86 9.77 -7.24 16.51
CA ALA A 86 9.34 -7.13 17.90
C ALA A 86 7.86 -6.72 18.07
N TYR A 87 7.27 -6.00 17.11
CA TYR A 87 5.83 -5.75 17.07
C TYR A 87 5.00 -6.95 16.59
N GLY A 88 5.64 -8.03 16.11
CA GLY A 88 4.96 -9.19 15.55
C GLY A 88 4.65 -9.06 14.05
N TRP A 89 5.42 -8.23 13.33
CA TRP A 89 5.32 -8.11 11.87
C TRP A 89 6.28 -9.08 11.18
N LYS A 90 5.94 -9.45 9.95
CA LYS A 90 6.90 -10.00 8.99
C LYS A 90 7.71 -8.85 8.40
N HIS A 91 9.05 -8.99 8.38
CA HIS A 91 9.94 -8.14 7.60
C HIS A 91 10.45 -8.88 6.37
N ILE A 92 10.45 -8.19 5.23
CA ILE A 92 11.04 -8.67 3.97
C ILE A 92 11.96 -7.56 3.43
N LEU A 93 13.17 -7.91 3.01
CA LEU A 93 14.12 -6.96 2.43
C LEU A 93 14.22 -7.17 0.92
N VAL A 94 13.91 -6.13 0.14
CA VAL A 94 14.24 -6.01 -1.27
C VAL A 94 15.48 -5.12 -1.39
N LYS A 95 16.59 -5.69 -1.88
CA LYS A 95 17.89 -5.03 -1.90
C LYS A 95 18.09 -4.04 -3.04
N GLU A 96 17.28 -4.13 -4.09
CA GLU A 96 17.35 -3.28 -5.28
C GLU A 96 15.94 -2.82 -5.66
N GLY A 97 15.66 -1.53 -5.48
CA GLY A 97 14.33 -0.95 -5.71
C GLY A 97 13.88 -0.91 -7.16
N ASN A 98 14.80 -1.09 -8.13
CA ASN A 98 14.45 -1.22 -9.54
C ASN A 98 14.23 -2.68 -9.98
N ASP A 99 14.43 -3.67 -9.09
CA ASP A 99 14.11 -5.06 -9.35
C ASP A 99 12.61 -5.32 -9.07
N ILE A 100 11.78 -5.06 -10.09
CA ILE A 100 10.33 -5.21 -9.99
C ILE A 100 9.89 -6.65 -9.74
N ASP A 101 10.67 -7.65 -10.16
CA ASP A 101 10.37 -9.06 -9.91
C ASP A 101 10.61 -9.43 -8.44
N ALA A 102 11.65 -8.84 -7.81
CA ALA A 102 11.89 -9.00 -6.38
C ALA A 102 10.79 -8.33 -5.54
N ILE A 103 10.30 -7.15 -5.96
CA ILE A 103 9.18 -6.46 -5.30
C ILE A 103 7.90 -7.29 -5.42
N ASP A 104 7.58 -7.80 -6.62
CA ASP A 104 6.40 -8.65 -6.84
C ASP A 104 6.44 -9.92 -5.97
N LYS A 105 7.58 -10.62 -5.93
CA LYS A 105 7.78 -11.78 -5.05
C LYS A 105 7.62 -11.44 -3.58
N ALA A 106 8.13 -10.29 -3.13
CA ALA A 106 7.98 -9.85 -1.75
C ALA A 106 6.51 -9.57 -1.40
N ILE A 107 5.73 -8.99 -2.32
CA ILE A 107 4.29 -8.77 -2.14
C ILE A 107 3.55 -10.11 -2.09
N GLU A 108 3.88 -11.07 -2.94
CA GLU A 108 3.26 -12.41 -2.90
C GLU A 108 3.64 -13.17 -1.62
N GLU A 109 4.88 -13.07 -1.13
CA GLU A 109 5.28 -13.61 0.18
C GLU A 109 4.51 -12.94 1.33
N ALA A 110 4.33 -11.62 1.26
CA ALA A 110 3.57 -10.84 2.26
C ALA A 110 2.10 -11.29 2.32
N LYS A 111 1.46 -11.53 1.16
CA LYS A 111 0.07 -12.01 1.09
C LYS A 111 -0.13 -13.41 1.69
N ALA A 112 0.95 -14.20 1.80
CA ALA A 112 0.92 -15.53 2.38
C ALA A 112 1.16 -15.56 3.91
N GLN A 113 1.37 -14.40 4.54
CA GLN A 113 1.57 -14.31 5.99
C GLN A 113 0.24 -14.19 6.75
N ASP A 114 0.22 -14.68 7.99
CA ASP A 114 -0.89 -14.49 8.93
C ASP A 114 -0.70 -13.24 9.83
N VAL A 115 0.27 -12.38 9.50
CA VAL A 115 0.65 -11.18 10.26
C VAL A 115 0.89 -10.01 9.29
N PRO A 116 0.79 -8.75 9.75
CA PRO A 116 1.10 -7.62 8.88
C PRO A 116 2.55 -7.68 8.41
N THR A 117 2.81 -7.20 7.20
CA THR A 117 4.14 -7.26 6.58
C THR A 117 4.67 -5.89 6.24
N ILE A 118 5.94 -5.64 6.59
CA ILE A 118 6.72 -4.51 6.09
C ILE A 118 7.76 -5.05 5.10
N ILE A 119 7.74 -4.51 3.90
CA ILE A 119 8.70 -4.76 2.84
C ILE A 119 9.62 -3.54 2.78
N GLU A 120 10.83 -3.67 3.31
CA GLU A 120 11.87 -2.66 3.18
C GLU A 120 12.48 -2.75 1.78
N ILE A 121 12.34 -1.67 1.01
CA ILE A 121 12.84 -1.61 -0.37
C ILE A 121 13.97 -0.59 -0.38
N LYS A 122 15.19 -1.06 -0.65
CA LYS A 122 16.35 -0.18 -0.81
C LYS A 122 16.27 0.53 -2.14
N THR A 123 16.10 1.85 -2.12
CA THR A 123 16.04 2.69 -3.32
C THR A 123 17.13 3.77 -3.28
N ILE A 124 17.27 4.48 -4.40
CA ILE A 124 18.07 5.69 -4.49
C ILE A 124 17.11 6.86 -4.69
N ILE A 125 17.03 7.77 -3.71
CA ILE A 125 16.19 8.97 -3.86
C ILE A 125 16.64 9.76 -5.10
N GLY A 126 15.67 10.15 -5.94
CA GLY A 126 15.97 10.86 -7.19
C GLY A 126 16.78 10.06 -8.19
N TYR A 127 16.72 8.72 -8.14
CA TYR A 127 17.35 7.80 -9.10
C TYR A 127 17.32 8.36 -10.53
N GLY A 128 18.42 8.17 -11.26
CA GLY A 128 18.57 8.62 -12.64
C GLY A 128 18.96 10.09 -12.81
N SER A 129 18.83 10.94 -11.78
CA SER A 129 19.35 12.32 -11.79
C SER A 129 20.87 12.32 -11.60
N PRO A 130 21.69 12.58 -12.63
CA PRO A 130 23.13 12.30 -12.57
C PRO A 130 23.86 13.11 -11.49
N ASN A 131 23.42 14.33 -11.21
CA ASN A 131 24.08 15.22 -10.23
C ASN A 131 23.33 15.34 -8.90
N LYS A 132 22.09 14.85 -8.79
CA LYS A 132 21.26 15.04 -7.58
C LYS A 132 20.73 13.76 -6.92
N GLN A 133 20.80 12.60 -7.58
CA GLN A 133 20.39 11.34 -6.94
C GLN A 133 21.20 11.07 -5.66
N ALA A 134 20.60 10.38 -4.68
CA ALA A 134 21.20 10.11 -3.37
C ALA A 134 21.55 11.39 -2.56
N THR A 135 20.89 12.52 -2.83
CA THR A 135 21.10 13.76 -2.06
C THR A 135 19.77 14.30 -1.54
N HIS A 136 19.78 14.93 -0.36
CA HIS A 136 18.59 15.57 0.19
C HIS A 136 18.07 16.74 -0.67
N GLY A 137 18.91 17.33 -1.53
CA GLY A 137 18.50 18.40 -2.43
C GLY A 137 17.45 17.98 -3.47
N VAL A 138 17.30 16.68 -3.73
CA VAL A 138 16.30 16.13 -4.66
C VAL A 138 14.93 15.89 -4.00
N HIS A 139 14.85 15.93 -2.67
CA HIS A 139 13.66 15.57 -1.90
C HIS A 139 12.50 16.55 -2.06
N GLY A 140 12.78 17.85 -1.90
CA GLY A 140 11.75 18.89 -1.75
C GLY A 140 11.77 19.99 -2.80
N ALA A 141 12.59 19.87 -3.85
CA ALA A 141 12.76 20.92 -4.85
C ALA A 141 12.76 20.37 -6.28
N PRO A 142 12.25 21.13 -7.27
CA PRO A 142 12.38 20.77 -8.67
C PRO A 142 13.84 20.52 -9.08
N LEU A 143 14.07 19.58 -10.00
CA LEU A 143 15.42 19.29 -10.52
C LEU A 143 16.06 20.51 -11.20
N GLY A 144 15.25 21.36 -11.84
CA GLY A 144 15.73 22.41 -12.74
C GLY A 144 15.89 21.90 -14.17
N GLU A 145 15.88 22.81 -15.14
CA GLU A 145 15.82 22.45 -16.56
C GLU A 145 17.04 21.62 -17.01
N ASP A 146 18.25 22.01 -16.62
CA ASP A 146 19.48 21.32 -17.04
C ASP A 146 19.52 19.88 -16.49
N GLU A 147 19.27 19.71 -15.19
CA GLU A 147 19.26 18.39 -14.55
C GLU A 147 18.13 17.50 -15.08
N ARG A 148 16.97 18.08 -15.38
CA ARG A 148 15.86 17.35 -16.01
C ARG A 148 16.27 16.80 -17.37
N LYS A 149 16.95 17.58 -18.21
CA LYS A 149 17.41 17.11 -19.54
C LYS A 149 18.35 15.92 -19.39
N LEU A 150 19.34 16.03 -18.49
CA LEU A 150 20.29 14.95 -18.20
C LEU A 150 19.58 13.69 -17.67
N THR A 151 18.57 13.86 -16.81
CA THR A 151 17.78 12.74 -16.28
C THR A 151 16.98 12.04 -17.38
N PHE A 152 16.40 12.79 -18.32
CA PHE A 152 15.68 12.22 -19.47
C PHE A 152 16.63 11.44 -20.39
N GLU A 153 17.80 12.02 -20.69
CA GLU A 153 18.84 11.35 -21.47
C GLU A 153 19.31 10.05 -20.80
N GLN A 154 19.47 10.06 -19.47
CA GLN A 154 19.81 8.87 -18.68
C GLN A 154 18.75 7.75 -18.81
N TYR A 155 17.48 8.11 -18.99
CA TYR A 155 16.39 7.17 -19.23
C TYR A 155 16.18 6.82 -20.71
N GLY A 156 16.98 7.37 -21.62
CA GLY A 156 16.78 7.20 -23.07
C GLY A 156 15.52 7.89 -23.59
N LEU A 157 15.04 8.92 -22.89
CA LEU A 157 13.84 9.69 -23.25
C LEU A 157 14.21 11.01 -23.94
N ASP A 158 13.33 11.54 -24.78
CA ASP A 158 13.51 12.84 -25.45
C ASP A 158 13.40 14.00 -24.42
N PRO A 159 14.49 14.74 -24.15
CA PRO A 159 14.49 15.80 -23.14
C PRO A 159 13.62 17.00 -23.49
N GLU A 160 13.22 17.19 -24.76
CA GLU A 160 12.38 18.31 -25.19
C GLU A 160 10.89 18.03 -24.98
N GLN A 161 10.47 16.76 -24.92
CA GLN A 161 9.07 16.39 -24.65
C GLN A 161 8.68 16.69 -23.19
N ARG A 162 7.47 17.22 -22.97
CA ARG A 162 6.90 17.45 -21.63
C ARG A 162 5.57 16.72 -21.53
N PHE A 163 5.33 16.04 -20.41
CA PHE A 163 4.09 15.27 -20.17
C PHE A 163 3.74 14.28 -21.30
N ASN A 164 4.76 13.77 -22.00
CA ASN A 164 4.58 12.80 -23.07
C ASN A 164 4.43 11.40 -22.48
N VAL A 165 3.34 10.73 -22.81
CA VAL A 165 3.07 9.34 -22.42
C VAL A 165 2.92 8.52 -23.70
N PRO A 166 3.85 7.59 -23.99
CA PRO A 166 3.75 6.71 -25.15
C PRO A 166 2.44 5.91 -25.14
N GLN A 167 1.86 5.69 -26.32
CA GLN A 167 0.60 4.94 -26.47
C GLN A 167 0.68 3.52 -25.88
N GLU A 168 1.84 2.87 -26.01
CA GLU A 168 2.13 1.56 -25.42
C GLU A 168 1.92 1.51 -23.90
N VAL A 169 2.19 2.61 -23.18
CA VAL A 169 1.95 2.67 -21.73
C VAL A 169 0.45 2.61 -21.45
N TYR A 170 -0.36 3.38 -22.19
CA TYR A 170 -1.82 3.29 -22.06
C TYR A 170 -2.34 1.89 -22.37
N GLU A 171 -1.83 1.25 -23.41
CA GLU A 171 -2.20 -0.12 -23.80
C GLU A 171 -1.85 -1.13 -22.70
N ILE A 172 -0.67 -1.03 -22.09
CA ILE A 172 -0.27 -1.88 -20.96
C ILE A 172 -1.27 -1.74 -19.81
N PHE A 173 -1.62 -0.52 -19.39
CA PHE A 173 -2.57 -0.30 -18.29
C PHE A 173 -4.00 -0.77 -18.63
N GLN A 174 -4.43 -0.61 -19.89
CA GLN A 174 -5.73 -1.11 -20.35
C GLN A 174 -5.79 -2.64 -20.32
N GLN A 175 -4.76 -3.31 -20.85
CA GLN A 175 -4.74 -4.77 -21.00
C GLN A 175 -4.41 -5.51 -19.69
N SER A 176 -3.72 -4.86 -18.75
CA SER A 176 -3.36 -5.45 -17.46
C SER A 176 -4.30 -5.01 -16.33
N MET A 177 -4.14 -3.78 -15.85
CA MET A 177 -4.80 -3.28 -14.64
C MET A 177 -6.31 -3.14 -14.84
N LEU A 178 -6.75 -2.41 -15.86
CA LEU A 178 -8.18 -2.12 -16.07
C LEU A 178 -8.97 -3.39 -16.40
N LYS A 179 -8.44 -4.23 -17.30
CA LYS A 179 -9.06 -5.51 -17.63
C LYS A 179 -9.25 -6.37 -16.38
N ARG A 180 -8.18 -6.58 -15.60
CA ARG A 180 -8.24 -7.38 -14.36
C ARG A 180 -9.19 -6.78 -13.33
N ALA A 181 -9.22 -5.46 -13.17
CA ALA A 181 -10.10 -4.79 -12.21
C ALA A 181 -11.58 -5.02 -12.56
N ASN A 182 -11.96 -4.78 -13.82
CA ASN A 182 -13.33 -4.98 -14.29
C ASN A 182 -13.78 -6.43 -14.16
N GLU A 183 -12.93 -7.40 -14.54
CA GLU A 183 -13.23 -8.83 -14.40
C GLU A 183 -13.43 -9.24 -12.93
N LYS A 184 -12.64 -8.67 -12.00
CA LYS A 184 -12.75 -8.94 -10.56
C LYS A 184 -13.99 -8.29 -9.94
N GLU A 185 -14.34 -7.09 -10.36
CA GLU A 185 -15.55 -6.40 -9.90
C GLU A 185 -16.81 -7.13 -10.38
N GLU A 186 -16.90 -7.49 -11.67
CA GLU A 186 -18.04 -8.25 -12.21
C GLU A 186 -18.20 -9.61 -11.49
N ALA A 187 -17.09 -10.29 -11.19
CA ALA A 187 -17.12 -11.53 -10.42
C ALA A 187 -17.60 -11.31 -8.97
N TRP A 188 -17.20 -10.20 -8.35
CA TRP A 188 -17.62 -9.84 -6.99
C TRP A 188 -19.10 -9.45 -6.95
N GLU A 189 -19.62 -8.73 -7.93
CA GLU A 189 -21.05 -8.39 -8.03
C GLU A 189 -21.90 -9.67 -8.09
N LYS A 190 -21.53 -10.63 -8.94
CA LYS A 190 -22.19 -11.95 -9.00
C LYS A 190 -22.13 -12.70 -7.67
N LEU A 191 -20.97 -12.67 -7.01
CA LEU A 191 -20.81 -13.24 -5.66
C LEU A 191 -21.77 -12.60 -4.66
N VAL A 192 -21.94 -11.27 -4.69
CA VAL A 192 -22.84 -10.53 -3.81
C VAL A 192 -24.32 -10.83 -4.11
N GLU A 193 -24.68 -11.04 -5.37
CA GLU A 193 -26.03 -11.48 -5.77
C GLU A 193 -26.35 -12.88 -5.23
N ASP A 194 -25.44 -13.84 -5.41
CA ASP A 194 -25.57 -15.19 -4.88
C ASP A 194 -25.63 -15.19 -3.35
N TYR A 195 -24.77 -14.39 -2.72
CA TYR A 195 -24.74 -14.17 -1.27
C TYR A 195 -26.06 -13.58 -0.77
N THR A 196 -26.65 -12.62 -1.50
CA THR A 196 -27.96 -12.04 -1.15
C THR A 196 -29.07 -13.10 -1.17
N SER A 197 -29.03 -14.02 -2.14
CA SER A 197 -30.04 -15.07 -2.25
C SER A 197 -29.90 -16.15 -1.18
N LYS A 198 -28.66 -16.50 -0.80
CA LYS A 198 -28.36 -17.51 0.23
C LYS A 198 -28.50 -17.00 1.67
N TYR A 199 -28.13 -15.74 1.92
CA TYR A 199 -28.03 -15.14 3.25
C TYR A 199 -28.78 -13.80 3.32
N PRO A 200 -30.10 -13.78 3.07
CA PRO A 200 -30.86 -12.54 2.85
C PRO A 200 -30.77 -11.53 4.00
N GLU A 201 -30.91 -11.98 5.25
CA GLU A 201 -30.83 -11.11 6.43
C GLU A 201 -29.44 -10.47 6.58
N LEU A 202 -28.37 -11.28 6.43
CA LEU A 202 -27.00 -10.82 6.57
C LEU A 202 -26.57 -9.94 5.38
N ALA A 203 -27.13 -10.17 4.20
CA ALA A 203 -26.93 -9.33 3.03
C ALA A 203 -27.64 -7.98 3.13
N GLU A 204 -28.84 -7.94 3.71
CA GLU A 204 -29.52 -6.68 4.02
C GLU A 204 -28.70 -5.85 5.01
N GLU A 205 -28.20 -6.48 6.09
CA GLU A 205 -27.33 -5.81 7.05
C GLU A 205 -26.01 -5.32 6.43
N PHE A 206 -25.36 -6.16 5.60
CA PHE A 206 -24.15 -5.77 4.87
C PHE A 206 -24.38 -4.55 3.98
N LYS A 207 -25.45 -4.57 3.16
CA LYS A 207 -25.82 -3.47 2.29
C LYS A 207 -26.12 -2.19 3.08
N LEU A 208 -26.81 -2.30 4.20
CA LEU A 208 -27.07 -1.16 5.08
C LEU A 208 -25.74 -0.58 5.62
N ALA A 209 -24.85 -1.44 6.13
CA ALA A 209 -23.58 -1.05 6.72
C ALA A 209 -22.68 -0.27 5.75
N ILE A 210 -22.67 -0.64 4.47
CA ILE A 210 -21.85 0.04 3.44
C ILE A 210 -22.59 1.19 2.72
N SER A 211 -23.88 1.39 2.99
CA SER A 211 -24.70 2.42 2.31
C SER A 211 -24.56 3.83 2.89
N GLY A 212 -23.92 3.97 4.06
CA GLY A 212 -23.88 5.23 4.81
C GLY A 212 -25.22 5.62 5.47
N LYS A 213 -26.18 4.69 5.57
CA LYS A 213 -27.49 4.90 6.22
C LYS A 213 -27.54 4.17 7.57
N LEU A 214 -28.31 4.73 8.51
CA LEU A 214 -28.60 4.09 9.79
C LEU A 214 -29.89 3.25 9.70
N PRO A 215 -30.06 2.23 10.56
CA PRO A 215 -31.33 1.53 10.72
C PRO A 215 -32.48 2.49 11.07
N VAL A 216 -33.68 2.23 10.55
CA VAL A 216 -34.86 3.11 10.69
C VAL A 216 -35.21 3.39 12.16
N ASP A 217 -35.04 2.41 13.05
CA ASP A 217 -35.37 2.51 14.47
C ASP A 217 -34.13 2.69 15.38
N TYR A 218 -32.98 3.09 14.83
CA TYR A 218 -31.71 3.15 15.57
C TYR A 218 -31.83 3.87 16.93
N GLN A 219 -32.57 4.98 17.00
CA GLN A 219 -32.75 5.75 18.24
C GLN A 219 -33.37 4.95 19.40
N ARG A 220 -34.25 3.99 19.11
CA ARG A 220 -34.86 3.13 20.15
C ARG A 220 -33.93 2.02 20.62
N SER A 221 -32.88 1.72 19.86
CA SER A 221 -31.93 0.63 20.12
C SER A 221 -30.73 1.05 20.98
N VAL A 222 -30.52 2.35 21.18
CA VAL A 222 -29.39 2.93 21.94
C VAL A 222 -29.78 3.52 23.30
N THR A 223 -31.06 3.41 23.66
CA THR A 223 -31.64 3.81 24.95
C THR A 223 -32.08 2.60 25.74
#